data_AF-A0A1C5ZXV5-F1
#
_entry.id   AF-A0A1C5ZXV5-F1
#
_cell.length_a   1.000
_cell.length_b   1.000
_cell.length_c   1.000
_cell.angle_alpha   90.00
_cell.angle_beta   90.00
_cell.angle_gamma   90.00
#
_symmetry.space_group_name_H-M   'P 1'
#
loop_
_entity.id
_entity.type
_entity.pdbx_description
1 polymer ?
#
loop_
_entity_poly.entity_id
_entity_poly.type
_entity_poly.pdbx_seq_one_letter_code
_entity_poly.pdbx_strand_id
1 'polypeptide(L)'
;MDKVKALGNQIPALPCFPVDWRINPLKLACLLRCADAGHIDSGRAPDYLLKLLDINGVSRNHWEAQNKLSQIDIDTTNKSNVIIASNIAFEESDYAAWNVVYDAVMVLNNELIQSYEVLNNLPFPIPFQARRVSGAESREELCKYVKTCGWFPCDANIHISNIEGIIKTLGGEKLYGKEKKIEYVVRELIQNARDAIVARKYLDEGFEGRIDVYIEEKDNKQWLIVRDNGIGMSMRTIKDYLLNFGKSFWASDLAKEENPGLASSGFKSIGQFGIGFYSIFMIASEVIVETRKFNESLNSNIKLRFPNGLCLRPIVSQCNGISMNVSTIIKVCINPKEVIWKDTVKMNPGMLGIKAFYVPFKDVLANITAGLDVDVYYNRLYID
;
A
#
# COMPACT_ATOMS: atom_id res chain seq x y z
N MET A 1 -24.94 22.74 0.39
CA MET A 1 -25.85 23.48 -0.50
C MET A 1 -26.40 24.76 0.14
N ASP A 2 -26.68 24.82 1.45
CA ASP A 2 -27.30 26.02 2.06
C ASP A 2 -26.43 27.28 2.06
N LYS A 3 -25.09 27.16 2.14
CA LYS A 3 -24.18 28.32 2.01
C LYS A 3 -24.09 28.90 0.61
N VAL A 4 -24.43 28.14 -0.43
CA VAL A 4 -24.40 28.59 -1.84
C VAL A 4 -25.56 29.53 -2.15
N LYS A 5 -26.74 29.30 -1.53
CA LYS A 5 -27.91 30.18 -1.66
C LYS A 5 -27.69 31.56 -1.04
N ALA A 6 -26.72 31.71 -0.13
CA ALA A 6 -26.40 32.97 0.53
C ALA A 6 -25.54 33.94 -0.33
N LEU A 7 -24.97 33.47 -1.44
CA LEU A 7 -24.08 34.28 -2.29
C LEU A 7 -24.81 35.29 -3.19
N GLY A 8 -26.15 35.28 -3.21
CA GLY A 8 -26.99 36.27 -3.90
C GLY A 8 -26.98 36.14 -5.44
N ASN A 9 -27.73 37.04 -6.09
CA ASN A 9 -27.80 37.17 -7.55
C ASN A 9 -26.68 38.08 -8.10
N GLN A 10 -26.55 38.16 -9.42
CA GLN A 10 -25.55 38.98 -10.11
C GLN A 10 -25.49 40.43 -9.57
N ILE A 11 -24.28 40.89 -9.29
CA ILE A 11 -23.99 42.25 -8.82
C ILE A 11 -23.62 43.12 -10.04
N PRO A 12 -24.05 44.39 -10.12
CA PRO A 12 -23.61 45.31 -11.18
C PRO A 12 -22.09 45.49 -11.19
N ALA A 13 -21.55 45.92 -12.33
CA ALA A 13 -20.14 46.25 -12.47
C ALA A 13 -19.71 47.35 -11.47
N LEU A 14 -18.46 47.26 -10.99
CA LEU A 14 -17.86 48.31 -10.17
C LEU A 14 -17.63 49.59 -11.01
N PRO A 15 -17.51 50.76 -10.36
CA PRO A 15 -17.06 51.98 -11.03
C PRO A 15 -15.77 51.70 -11.83
N CYS A 16 -15.65 52.30 -13.02
CA CYS A 16 -14.54 52.10 -13.98
C CYS A 16 -14.59 50.84 -14.86
N PHE A 17 -15.59 49.95 -14.71
CA PHE A 17 -15.81 48.82 -15.62
C PHE A 17 -16.99 49.07 -16.57
N PRO A 18 -17.06 48.39 -17.74
CA PRO A 18 -18.18 48.53 -18.66
C PRO A 18 -19.53 48.26 -18.00
N VAL A 19 -20.52 49.12 -18.27
CA VAL A 19 -21.85 49.10 -17.60
C VAL A 19 -22.65 47.83 -17.91
N ASP A 20 -22.35 47.17 -19.03
CA ASP A 20 -22.94 45.91 -19.46
C ASP A 20 -22.36 44.68 -18.72
N TRP A 21 -21.24 44.83 -18.01
CA TRP A 21 -20.66 43.73 -17.25
C TRP A 21 -21.47 43.40 -16.00
N ARG A 22 -21.45 42.11 -15.62
CA ARG A 22 -22.11 41.60 -14.43
C ARG A 22 -21.14 40.75 -13.64
N ILE A 23 -21.07 40.98 -12.34
CA ILE A 23 -20.29 40.19 -11.40
C ILE A 23 -21.17 39.03 -10.94
N ASN A 24 -20.68 37.80 -11.08
CA ASN A 24 -21.37 36.62 -10.59
C ASN A 24 -20.61 36.06 -9.37
N PRO A 25 -21.10 36.29 -8.13
CA PRO A 25 -20.42 35.85 -6.92
C PRO A 25 -20.22 34.33 -6.87
N LEU A 26 -21.18 33.56 -7.39
CA LEU A 26 -21.09 32.10 -7.45
C LEU A 26 -19.97 31.63 -8.38
N LYS A 27 -19.88 32.20 -9.59
CA LYS A 27 -18.79 31.89 -10.52
C LYS A 27 -17.42 32.27 -9.93
N LEU A 28 -17.34 33.43 -9.29
CA LEU A 28 -16.11 33.87 -8.62
C LEU A 28 -15.72 32.92 -7.46
N ALA A 29 -16.67 32.49 -6.65
CA ALA A 29 -16.40 31.52 -5.58
C ALA A 29 -15.88 30.19 -6.13
N CYS A 30 -16.47 29.67 -7.21
CA CYS A 30 -15.97 28.49 -7.91
C CYS A 30 -14.54 28.68 -8.45
N LEU A 31 -14.27 29.82 -9.10
CA LEU A 31 -12.95 30.15 -9.61
C LEU A 31 -11.90 30.23 -8.50
N LEU A 32 -12.21 30.91 -7.38
CA LEU A 32 -11.30 31.05 -6.24
C LEU A 32 -10.99 29.71 -5.57
N ARG A 33 -12.00 28.83 -5.40
CA ARG A 33 -11.79 27.49 -4.83
C ARG A 33 -10.88 26.64 -5.72
N CYS A 34 -11.11 26.66 -7.03
CA CYS A 34 -10.26 25.93 -7.98
C CYS A 34 -8.84 26.52 -8.05
N ALA A 35 -8.71 27.85 -7.98
CA ALA A 35 -7.41 28.52 -7.98
C ALA A 35 -6.61 28.21 -6.70
N ASP A 36 -7.24 28.22 -5.53
CA ASP A 36 -6.60 27.86 -4.26
C ASP A 36 -6.14 26.39 -4.27
N ALA A 37 -7.01 25.47 -4.69
CA ALA A 37 -6.68 24.05 -4.81
C ALA A 37 -5.60 23.76 -5.87
N GLY A 38 -5.57 24.55 -6.95
CA GLY A 38 -4.66 24.36 -8.08
C GLY A 38 -3.30 25.03 -7.94
N HIS A 39 -3.09 25.86 -6.91
CA HIS A 39 -1.84 26.56 -6.72
C HIS A 39 -0.80 25.66 -6.02
N ILE A 40 -0.33 24.63 -6.72
CA ILE A 40 0.53 23.56 -6.20
C ILE A 40 1.78 23.31 -7.07
N ASP A 41 2.41 24.36 -7.58
CA ASP A 41 3.58 24.26 -8.45
C ASP A 41 4.91 24.64 -7.77
N SER A 42 6.01 24.37 -8.49
CA SER A 42 7.38 24.62 -8.03
C SER A 42 7.69 26.08 -7.68
N GLY A 43 6.93 27.05 -8.17
CA GLY A 43 7.05 28.46 -7.80
C GLY A 43 6.78 28.73 -6.32
N ARG A 44 5.99 27.87 -5.65
CA ARG A 44 5.72 27.98 -4.21
C ARG A 44 6.79 27.32 -3.33
N ALA A 45 7.60 26.44 -3.90
CA ALA A 45 8.57 25.63 -3.16
C ALA A 45 9.98 25.67 -3.78
N PRO A 46 10.68 26.82 -3.78
CA PRO A 46 12.01 26.94 -4.37
C PRO A 46 13.09 26.13 -3.63
N ASP A 47 13.96 25.43 -4.36
CA ASP A 47 15.03 24.58 -3.78
C ASP A 47 15.99 25.32 -2.86
N TYR A 48 16.34 26.55 -3.24
CA TYR A 48 17.26 27.37 -2.46
C TYR A 48 16.70 27.67 -1.06
N LEU A 49 15.40 27.91 -0.95
CA LEU A 49 14.75 28.18 0.34
C LEU A 49 14.68 26.92 1.20
N LEU A 50 14.46 25.75 0.62
CA LEU A 50 14.46 24.48 1.37
C LEU A 50 15.78 24.22 2.09
N LYS A 51 16.91 24.62 1.49
CA LYS A 51 18.24 24.48 2.11
C LYS A 51 18.47 25.45 3.27
N LEU A 52 17.73 26.55 3.31
CA LEU A 52 17.82 27.57 4.36
C LEU A 52 16.82 27.32 5.49
N LEU A 53 15.72 26.65 5.19
CA LEU A 53 14.63 26.39 6.13
C LEU A 53 14.79 24.97 6.69
N ASP A 54 14.87 24.84 8.02
CA ASP A 54 14.93 23.54 8.71
C ASP A 54 13.56 22.83 8.70
N ILE A 55 13.07 22.53 7.50
CA ILE A 55 11.76 21.92 7.26
C ILE A 55 11.90 20.41 7.35
N ASN A 56 11.13 19.81 8.25
CA ASN A 56 11.17 18.37 8.54
C ASN A 56 9.78 17.73 8.46
N GLY A 57 9.74 16.40 8.31
CA GLY A 57 8.51 15.61 8.33
C GLY A 57 7.51 15.97 7.24
N VAL A 58 6.23 16.13 7.62
CA VAL A 58 5.13 16.37 6.68
C VAL A 58 5.36 17.63 5.83
N SER A 59 5.82 18.72 6.44
CA SER A 59 6.09 19.97 5.73
C SER A 59 7.14 19.79 4.63
N ARG A 60 8.13 18.91 4.86
CA ARG A 60 9.15 18.59 3.86
C ARG A 60 8.56 17.83 2.68
N ASN A 61 7.72 16.83 2.95
CA ASN A 61 7.01 16.08 1.90
C ASN A 61 6.16 17.01 1.01
N HIS A 62 5.47 17.98 1.62
CA HIS A 62 4.69 18.99 0.87
C HIS A 62 5.57 19.91 0.03
N TRP A 63 6.76 20.26 0.52
CA TRP A 63 7.72 21.07 -0.22
C TRP A 63 8.27 20.31 -1.42
N GLU A 64 8.78 19.09 -1.19
CA GLU A 64 9.33 18.21 -2.22
C GLU A 64 8.28 17.84 -3.27
N ALA A 65 7.02 17.68 -2.88
CA ALA A 65 5.89 17.47 -3.79
C ALA A 65 5.72 18.65 -4.76
N GLN A 66 5.54 19.88 -4.24
CA GLN A 66 5.32 21.07 -5.05
C GLN A 66 6.53 21.40 -5.93
N ASN A 67 7.74 21.25 -5.37
CA ASN A 67 8.99 21.55 -6.06
C ASN A 67 9.16 20.78 -7.38
N LYS A 68 8.62 19.55 -7.46
CA LYS A 68 8.72 18.70 -8.65
C LYS A 68 7.61 18.93 -9.68
N LEU A 69 6.60 19.75 -9.39
CA LEU A 69 5.44 19.96 -10.25
C LEU A 69 5.60 21.15 -11.21
N SER A 70 5.02 20.97 -12.39
CA SER A 70 4.77 22.04 -13.35
C SER A 70 3.60 22.92 -12.91
N GLN A 71 3.49 24.10 -13.52
CA GLN A 71 2.22 24.83 -13.49
C GLN A 71 1.11 24.01 -14.16
N ILE A 72 -0.14 24.24 -13.73
CA ILE A 72 -1.32 23.66 -14.36
C ILE A 72 -1.43 24.17 -15.79
N ASP A 73 -1.67 23.26 -16.73
CA ASP A 73 -1.92 23.59 -18.13
C ASP A 73 -3.22 22.94 -18.63
N ILE A 74 -3.69 23.36 -19.79
CA ILE A 74 -4.87 22.79 -20.46
C ILE A 74 -4.44 21.50 -21.17
N ASP A 75 -5.26 20.45 -21.04
CA ASP A 75 -5.04 19.22 -21.79
C ASP A 75 -5.32 19.45 -23.29
N THR A 76 -4.29 19.25 -24.11
CA THR A 76 -4.38 19.44 -25.57
C THR A 76 -5.23 18.39 -26.26
N THR A 77 -5.38 17.19 -25.67
CA THR A 77 -6.22 16.11 -26.19
C THR A 77 -7.69 16.33 -25.84
N ASN A 78 -7.96 16.89 -24.65
CA ASN A 78 -9.29 17.26 -24.20
C ASN A 78 -9.26 18.62 -23.52
N LYS A 79 -9.58 19.68 -24.29
CA LYS A 79 -9.58 21.07 -23.80
C LYS A 79 -10.53 21.37 -22.64
N SER A 80 -11.39 20.43 -22.25
CA SER A 80 -12.22 20.54 -21.04
C SER A 80 -11.51 20.07 -19.77
N ASN A 81 -10.31 19.52 -19.88
CA ASN A 81 -9.52 19.03 -18.76
C ASN A 81 -8.27 19.89 -18.56
N VAL A 82 -7.72 19.81 -17.35
CA VAL A 82 -6.41 20.37 -17.02
C VAL A 82 -5.43 19.25 -16.72
N ILE A 83 -4.15 19.50 -16.94
CA ILE A 83 -3.05 18.58 -16.63
C ILE A 83 -2.17 19.15 -15.53
N ILE A 84 -1.64 18.23 -14.71
CA ILE A 84 -0.59 18.50 -13.73
C ILE A 84 0.51 17.49 -13.99
N ALA A 85 1.70 17.98 -14.35
CA ALA A 85 2.82 17.13 -14.70
C ALA A 85 3.97 17.31 -13.70
N SER A 86 4.78 16.27 -13.57
CA SER A 86 6.06 16.36 -12.87
C SER A 86 7.18 16.71 -13.84
N ASN A 87 8.02 17.68 -13.50
CA ASN A 87 9.22 18.02 -14.26
C ASN A 87 10.34 16.99 -14.05
N ILE A 88 10.36 16.35 -12.88
CA ILE A 88 11.34 15.36 -12.46
C ILE A 88 10.58 14.13 -11.95
N ALA A 89 11.04 12.93 -12.30
CA ALA A 89 10.44 11.70 -11.82
C ALA A 89 10.68 11.52 -10.31
N PHE A 90 9.68 10.98 -9.60
CA PHE A 90 9.75 10.69 -8.18
C PHE A 90 10.46 9.33 -7.96
N GLU A 91 11.53 9.33 -7.17
CA GLU A 91 12.22 8.12 -6.72
C GLU A 91 11.44 7.41 -5.60
N GLU A 92 11.82 6.18 -5.24
CA GLU A 92 11.15 5.44 -4.15
C GLU A 92 11.21 6.20 -2.80
N SER A 93 12.31 6.95 -2.58
CA SER A 93 12.50 7.83 -1.43
C SER A 93 11.46 8.96 -1.37
N ASP A 94 10.97 9.41 -2.52
CA ASP A 94 9.98 10.49 -2.63
C ASP A 94 8.54 9.98 -2.51
N TYR A 95 8.31 8.71 -2.18
CA TYR A 95 6.97 8.10 -2.11
C TYR A 95 5.99 8.94 -1.28
N ALA A 96 6.43 9.52 -0.16
CA ALA A 96 5.56 10.34 0.68
C ALA A 96 5.16 11.65 -0.03
N ALA A 97 6.10 12.29 -0.73
CA ALA A 97 5.84 13.49 -1.52
C ALA A 97 4.91 13.19 -2.71
N TRP A 98 5.11 12.08 -3.42
CA TRP A 98 4.23 11.67 -4.52
C TRP A 98 2.78 11.47 -4.04
N ASN A 99 2.58 10.89 -2.86
CA ASN A 99 1.24 10.75 -2.28
C ASN A 99 0.59 12.10 -1.94
N VAL A 100 1.38 13.08 -1.50
CA VAL A 100 0.90 14.46 -1.29
C VAL A 100 0.45 15.07 -2.62
N VAL A 101 1.19 14.84 -3.71
CA VAL A 101 0.76 15.26 -5.06
C VAL A 101 -0.58 14.64 -5.42
N TYR A 102 -0.72 13.32 -5.27
CA TYR A 102 -1.96 12.62 -5.59
C TYR A 102 -3.15 13.19 -4.79
N ASP A 103 -2.99 13.40 -3.48
CA ASP A 103 -4.04 13.95 -2.64
C ASP A 103 -4.42 15.38 -3.05
N ALA A 104 -3.44 16.23 -3.40
CA ALA A 104 -3.68 17.59 -3.90
C ALA A 104 -4.39 17.60 -5.26
N VAL A 105 -4.00 16.70 -6.18
CA VAL A 105 -4.67 16.49 -7.47
C VAL A 105 -6.12 16.08 -7.26
N MET A 106 -6.40 15.17 -6.32
CA MET A 106 -7.76 14.75 -6.01
C MET A 106 -8.61 15.88 -5.43
N VAL A 107 -8.02 16.74 -4.59
CA VAL A 107 -8.71 17.95 -4.08
C VAL A 107 -9.08 18.87 -5.25
N LEU A 108 -8.14 19.21 -6.12
CA LEU A 108 -8.43 20.05 -7.28
C LEU A 108 -9.48 19.42 -8.20
N ASN A 109 -9.36 18.12 -8.49
CA ASN A 109 -10.29 17.40 -9.35
C ASN A 109 -11.72 17.47 -8.79
N ASN A 110 -11.88 17.26 -7.48
CA ASN A 110 -13.17 17.36 -6.82
C ASN A 110 -13.73 18.79 -6.85
N GLU A 111 -12.88 19.81 -6.65
CA GLU A 111 -13.29 21.21 -6.74
C GLU A 111 -13.74 21.60 -8.16
N LEU A 112 -13.06 21.11 -9.20
CA LEU A 112 -13.45 21.31 -10.60
C LEU A 112 -14.79 20.64 -10.92
N ILE A 113 -14.97 19.37 -10.52
CA ILE A 113 -16.21 18.62 -10.75
C ILE A 113 -17.38 19.30 -10.03
N GLN A 114 -17.23 19.61 -8.74
CA GLN A 114 -18.28 20.28 -7.95
C GLN A 114 -18.62 21.66 -8.52
N SER A 115 -17.60 22.44 -8.90
CA SER A 115 -17.81 23.77 -9.50
C SER A 115 -18.54 23.67 -10.84
N TYR A 116 -18.16 22.72 -11.68
CA TYR A 116 -18.84 22.46 -12.95
C TYR A 116 -20.30 22.05 -12.73
N GLU A 117 -20.56 21.08 -11.85
CA GLU A 117 -21.92 20.61 -11.54
C GLU A 117 -22.80 21.73 -10.99
N VAL A 118 -22.30 22.52 -10.05
CA VAL A 118 -23.05 23.64 -9.46
C VAL A 118 -23.42 24.68 -10.51
N LEU A 119 -22.50 25.04 -11.41
CA LEU A 119 -22.73 26.05 -12.44
C LEU A 119 -23.58 25.54 -13.61
N ASN A 120 -23.47 24.25 -13.94
CA ASN A 120 -24.21 23.61 -15.02
C ASN A 120 -25.66 23.29 -14.64
N ASN A 121 -25.95 23.04 -13.35
CA ASN A 121 -27.29 22.71 -12.86
C ASN A 121 -28.15 23.96 -12.53
N LEU A 122 -27.66 25.16 -12.81
CA LEU A 122 -28.46 26.38 -12.67
C LEU A 122 -29.56 26.43 -13.75
N PRO A 123 -30.69 27.11 -13.51
CA PRO A 123 -31.73 27.33 -14.53
C PRO A 123 -31.18 27.94 -15.83
N PHE A 124 -30.15 28.79 -15.70
CA PHE A 124 -29.35 29.30 -16.80
C PHE A 124 -27.89 28.87 -16.57
N PRO A 125 -27.43 27.79 -17.23
CA PRO A 125 -26.09 27.26 -17.04
C PRO A 125 -25.00 28.29 -17.33
N ILE A 126 -23.99 28.35 -16.46
CA ILE A 126 -22.85 29.24 -16.61
C ILE A 126 -21.66 28.41 -17.11
N PRO A 127 -20.99 28.81 -18.21
CA PRO A 127 -19.88 28.04 -18.75
C PRO A 127 -18.70 28.05 -17.77
N PHE A 128 -18.19 26.85 -17.49
CA PHE A 128 -16.98 26.57 -16.74
C PHE A 128 -16.17 25.55 -17.55
N GLN A 129 -15.08 26.00 -18.17
CA GLN A 129 -14.38 25.24 -19.21
C GLN A 129 -13.62 24.04 -18.64
N ALA A 130 -12.87 24.23 -17.55
CA ALA A 130 -12.15 23.17 -16.87
C ALA A 130 -13.12 22.32 -16.03
N ARG A 131 -13.16 21.00 -16.29
CA ARG A 131 -14.12 20.08 -15.67
C ARG A 131 -13.50 19.09 -14.70
N ARG A 132 -12.24 18.70 -14.95
CA ARG A 132 -11.51 17.68 -14.20
C ARG A 132 -10.01 17.80 -14.45
N VAL A 133 -9.23 17.08 -13.65
CA VAL A 133 -7.80 16.86 -13.89
C VAL A 133 -7.61 15.55 -14.64
N SER A 134 -6.86 15.56 -15.74
CA SER A 134 -6.55 14.34 -16.48
C SER A 134 -5.63 13.42 -15.66
N GLY A 135 -5.96 12.13 -15.61
CA GLY A 135 -5.22 11.14 -14.82
C GLY A 135 -5.67 11.02 -13.36
N ALA A 136 -6.63 11.84 -12.90
CA ALA A 136 -7.15 11.78 -11.53
C ALA A 136 -8.15 10.63 -11.30
N GLU A 137 -8.31 9.72 -12.26
CA GLU A 137 -9.17 8.54 -12.12
C GLU A 137 -8.56 7.46 -11.22
N SER A 138 -7.23 7.28 -11.28
CA SER A 138 -6.49 6.35 -10.44
C SER A 138 -5.03 6.77 -10.29
N ARG A 139 -4.32 6.15 -9.35
CA ARG A 139 -2.88 6.35 -9.18
C ARG A 139 -2.09 5.97 -10.43
N GLU A 140 -2.48 4.87 -11.07
CA GLU A 140 -1.85 4.40 -12.30
C GLU A 140 -2.05 5.35 -13.47
N GLU A 141 -3.24 5.94 -13.60
CA GLU A 141 -3.52 6.92 -14.66
C GLU A 141 -2.76 8.23 -14.42
N LEU A 142 -2.63 8.66 -13.15
CA LEU A 142 -1.86 9.86 -12.82
C LEU A 142 -0.37 9.71 -13.15
N CYS A 143 0.19 8.50 -13.07
CA CYS A 143 1.60 8.23 -13.41
C CYS A 143 1.97 8.60 -14.85
N LYS A 144 1.00 8.74 -15.76
CA LYS A 144 1.23 9.22 -17.13
C LYS A 144 1.69 10.68 -17.15
N TYR A 145 1.30 11.47 -16.15
CA TYR A 145 1.64 12.89 -16.01
C TYR A 145 2.63 13.15 -14.87
N VAL A 146 2.46 12.48 -13.73
CA VAL A 146 3.33 12.58 -12.55
C VAL A 146 4.20 11.32 -12.45
N LYS A 147 5.38 11.38 -13.07
CA LYS A 147 6.25 10.24 -13.33
C LYS A 147 6.90 9.70 -12.05
N THR A 148 7.07 8.39 -11.98
CA THR A 148 7.86 7.68 -10.96
C THR A 148 9.06 6.98 -11.60
N CYS A 149 10.09 6.69 -10.81
CA CYS A 149 11.31 6.01 -11.27
C CYS A 149 11.56 4.73 -10.48
N GLY A 150 11.44 3.57 -11.14
CA GLY A 150 11.74 2.26 -10.53
C GLY A 150 10.67 1.71 -9.57
N TRP A 151 9.57 2.44 -9.35
CA TRP A 151 8.45 2.02 -8.54
C TRP A 151 7.12 2.56 -9.09
N PHE A 152 6.03 1.98 -8.63
CA PHE A 152 4.67 2.36 -8.98
C PHE A 152 3.80 2.44 -7.71
N PRO A 153 2.98 3.50 -7.59
CA PRO A 153 2.03 3.65 -6.51
C PRO A 153 0.86 2.68 -6.71
N CYS A 154 0.42 2.03 -5.63
CA CYS A 154 -0.71 1.11 -5.66
C CYS A 154 -1.58 1.31 -4.42
N ASP A 155 -2.87 0.99 -4.56
CA ASP A 155 -3.83 1.01 -3.47
C ASP A 155 -4.04 -0.39 -2.88
N ALA A 156 -4.09 -0.44 -1.56
CA ALA A 156 -4.62 -1.58 -0.83
C ALA A 156 -6.07 -1.29 -0.42
N ASN A 157 -6.97 -2.21 -0.73
CA ASN A 157 -8.41 -2.04 -0.57
C ASN A 157 -8.93 -2.86 0.60
N ILE A 158 -9.31 -2.20 1.69
CA ILE A 158 -9.99 -2.86 2.82
C ILE A 158 -11.47 -3.03 2.49
N HIS A 159 -11.93 -4.27 2.32
CA HIS A 159 -13.36 -4.53 2.24
C HIS A 159 -14.01 -4.36 3.61
N ILE A 160 -14.84 -3.32 3.74
CA ILE A 160 -15.50 -2.87 4.97
C ILE A 160 -16.35 -4.00 5.60
N SER A 161 -16.87 -4.93 4.79
CA SER A 161 -17.66 -6.07 5.26
C SER A 161 -16.89 -7.04 6.17
N ASN A 162 -15.56 -6.96 6.21
CA ASN A 162 -14.74 -7.88 7.00
C ASN A 162 -13.85 -7.19 8.03
N ILE A 163 -14.04 -5.89 8.33
CA ILE A 163 -13.28 -5.20 9.38
C ILE A 163 -13.52 -5.86 10.74
N GLU A 164 -14.75 -6.26 11.06
CA GLU A 164 -15.04 -7.01 12.29
C GLU A 164 -14.41 -8.40 12.30
N GLY A 165 -14.35 -9.09 11.15
CA GLY A 165 -13.66 -10.38 11.02
C GLY A 165 -12.13 -10.24 11.11
N ILE A 166 -11.58 -9.17 10.57
CA ILE A 166 -10.17 -8.79 10.67
C ILE A 166 -9.83 -8.42 12.12
N ILE A 167 -10.65 -7.62 12.81
CA ILE A 167 -10.45 -7.28 14.24
C ILE A 167 -10.67 -8.50 15.14
N LYS A 168 -11.59 -9.41 14.80
CA LYS A 168 -11.85 -10.64 15.56
C LYS A 168 -10.75 -11.70 15.35
N THR A 169 -10.13 -11.73 14.17
CA THR A 169 -9.00 -12.62 13.89
C THR A 169 -7.65 -12.02 14.23
N LEU A 170 -7.43 -10.70 14.09
CA LEU A 170 -6.22 -10.02 14.56
C LEU A 170 -6.26 -9.71 16.05
N GLY A 171 -7.45 -9.61 16.66
CA GLY A 171 -7.67 -9.06 18.00
C GLY A 171 -8.69 -9.81 18.85
N GLY A 172 -9.08 -11.03 18.48
CA GLY A 172 -9.87 -11.87 19.38
C GLY A 172 -9.07 -12.17 20.65
N GLU A 173 -9.50 -11.66 21.81
CA GLU A 173 -8.92 -11.98 23.13
C GLU A 173 -8.81 -13.51 23.37
N LYS A 174 -9.60 -14.33 22.65
CA LYS A 174 -9.58 -15.80 22.69
C LYS A 174 -8.50 -16.48 21.82
N LEU A 175 -8.01 -15.84 20.75
CA LEU A 175 -7.04 -16.45 19.82
C LEU A 175 -5.62 -15.87 19.98
N TYR A 176 -5.49 -14.56 20.21
CA TYR A 176 -4.21 -13.86 20.29
C TYR A 176 -3.90 -13.32 21.69
N GLY A 177 -4.90 -13.23 22.58
CA GLY A 177 -4.74 -12.63 23.91
C GLY A 177 -4.49 -11.12 23.84
N LYS A 178 -4.23 -10.47 24.99
CA LYS A 178 -3.85 -9.05 25.04
C LYS A 178 -2.40 -8.78 24.61
N GLU A 179 -1.57 -9.83 24.52
CA GLU A 179 -0.15 -9.74 24.18
C GLU A 179 0.06 -10.01 22.68
N LYS A 180 0.80 -9.13 21.99
CA LYS A 180 1.20 -9.31 20.59
C LYS A 180 2.31 -10.36 20.52
N LYS A 181 2.05 -11.45 19.82
CA LYS A 181 2.85 -12.69 19.91
C LYS A 181 3.50 -13.05 18.59
N ILE A 182 4.83 -13.04 18.59
CA ILE A 182 5.65 -13.31 17.41
C ILE A 182 5.46 -14.75 16.91
N GLU A 183 5.24 -15.70 17.83
CA GLU A 183 5.04 -17.11 17.52
C GLU A 183 3.79 -17.35 16.67
N TYR A 184 2.75 -16.52 16.80
CA TYR A 184 1.55 -16.63 15.98
C TYR A 184 1.80 -16.08 14.58
N VAL A 185 2.46 -14.93 14.45
CA VAL A 185 2.83 -14.36 13.15
C VAL A 185 3.70 -15.34 12.36
N VAL A 186 4.70 -15.93 13.01
CA VAL A 186 5.60 -16.93 12.39
C VAL A 186 4.82 -18.16 11.92
N ARG A 187 3.88 -18.67 12.74
CA ARG A 187 3.02 -19.78 12.35
C ARG A 187 2.22 -19.47 11.09
N GLU A 188 1.58 -18.30 11.01
CA GLU A 188 0.80 -17.92 9.82
C GLU A 188 1.68 -17.79 8.57
N LEU A 189 2.89 -17.23 8.70
CA LEU A 189 3.84 -17.12 7.58
C LEU A 189 4.30 -18.50 7.09
N ILE A 190 4.62 -19.42 8.00
CA ILE A 190 5.02 -20.80 7.66
C ILE A 190 3.87 -21.56 7.00
N GLN A 191 2.63 -21.39 7.48
CA GLN A 191 1.45 -22.00 6.87
C GLN A 191 1.21 -21.49 5.45
N ASN A 192 1.35 -20.18 5.21
CA ASN A 192 1.24 -19.60 3.87
C ASN A 192 2.33 -20.11 2.94
N ALA A 193 3.58 -20.18 3.41
CA ALA A 193 4.71 -20.74 2.68
C ALA A 193 4.49 -22.21 2.33
N ARG A 194 4.00 -23.02 3.28
CA ARG A 194 3.63 -24.42 3.04
C ARG A 194 2.54 -24.55 1.99
N ASP A 195 1.47 -23.76 2.07
CA ASP A 195 0.38 -23.82 1.09
C ASP A 195 0.89 -23.47 -0.33
N ALA A 196 1.77 -22.48 -0.45
CA ALA A 196 2.42 -22.14 -1.72
C ALA A 196 3.31 -23.27 -2.26
N ILE A 197 4.04 -23.96 -1.37
CA ILE A 197 4.90 -25.10 -1.72
C ILE A 197 4.08 -26.31 -2.16
N VAL A 198 3.05 -26.66 -1.40
CA VAL A 198 2.20 -27.81 -1.73
C VAL A 198 1.43 -27.57 -3.03
N ALA A 199 0.97 -26.33 -3.27
CA ALA A 199 0.40 -25.98 -4.56
C ALA A 199 1.40 -26.20 -5.72
N ARG A 200 2.67 -25.82 -5.54
CA ARG A 200 3.71 -26.06 -6.54
C ARG A 200 4.01 -27.56 -6.72
N LYS A 201 4.04 -28.36 -5.66
CA LYS A 201 4.25 -29.83 -5.75
C LYS A 201 3.22 -30.52 -6.65
N TYR A 202 2.00 -29.99 -6.75
CA TYR A 202 0.97 -30.50 -7.66
C TYR A 202 1.17 -30.09 -9.13
N LEU A 203 2.03 -29.11 -9.41
CA LEU A 203 2.27 -28.55 -10.74
C LEU A 203 3.66 -28.88 -11.30
N ASP A 204 4.60 -29.20 -10.42
CA ASP A 204 6.03 -29.42 -10.71
C ASP A 204 6.43 -30.77 -10.09
N GLU A 205 6.30 -31.86 -10.85
CA GLU A 205 6.62 -33.21 -10.37
C GLU A 205 8.10 -33.32 -9.95
N GLY A 206 8.34 -33.92 -8.78
CA GLY A 206 9.70 -34.05 -8.23
C GLY A 206 10.24 -32.78 -7.55
N PHE A 207 9.44 -31.72 -7.45
CA PHE A 207 9.80 -30.51 -6.71
C PHE A 207 9.90 -30.76 -5.19
N GLU A 208 11.05 -30.41 -4.62
CA GLU A 208 11.27 -30.42 -3.17
C GLU A 208 11.02 -29.05 -2.55
N GLY A 209 10.03 -29.02 -1.66
CA GLY A 209 9.63 -27.82 -0.94
C GLY A 209 10.57 -27.50 0.21
N ARG A 210 10.89 -26.21 0.39
CA ARG A 210 11.77 -25.71 1.43
C ARG A 210 11.27 -24.37 1.97
N ILE A 211 11.22 -24.25 3.29
CA ILE A 211 10.96 -23.00 4.01
C ILE A 211 12.21 -22.64 4.80
N ASP A 212 12.71 -21.42 4.64
CA ASP A 212 13.81 -20.89 5.44
C ASP A 212 13.31 -19.74 6.31
N VAL A 213 13.56 -19.83 7.63
CA VAL A 213 13.27 -18.80 8.62
C VAL A 213 14.59 -18.21 9.11
N TYR A 214 14.73 -16.90 8.99
CA TYR A 214 15.90 -16.16 9.45
C TYR A 214 15.52 -15.09 10.46
N ILE A 215 16.44 -14.86 11.40
CA ILE A 215 16.50 -13.62 12.17
C ILE A 215 17.77 -12.90 11.74
N GLU A 216 17.62 -11.65 11.31
CA GLU A 216 18.71 -10.76 10.93
C GLU A 216 18.64 -9.50 11.80
N GLU A 217 19.74 -9.14 12.44
CA GLU A 217 19.89 -7.85 13.13
C GLU A 217 20.77 -6.96 12.26
N LYS A 218 20.23 -5.81 11.84
CA LYS A 218 20.91 -4.88 10.93
C LYS A 218 20.49 -3.45 11.22
N ASP A 219 21.44 -2.51 11.31
CA ASP A 219 21.19 -1.09 11.53
C ASP A 219 20.30 -0.80 12.76
N ASN A 220 20.52 -1.53 13.87
CA ASN A 220 19.68 -1.51 15.09
C ASN A 220 18.21 -1.90 14.86
N LYS A 221 17.90 -2.55 13.74
CA LYS A 221 16.60 -3.14 13.44
C LYS A 221 16.69 -4.65 13.48
N GLN A 222 15.64 -5.29 14.00
CA GLN A 222 15.51 -6.73 14.00
C GLN A 222 14.52 -7.15 12.91
N TRP A 223 14.96 -8.01 12.01
CA TRP A 223 14.19 -8.52 10.88
C TRP A 223 13.90 -10.00 11.05
N LEU A 224 12.62 -10.34 11.03
CA LEU A 224 12.16 -11.71 10.82
C LEU A 224 11.97 -11.92 9.32
N ILE A 225 12.64 -12.92 8.75
CA ILE A 225 12.58 -13.21 7.31
C ILE A 225 12.10 -14.64 7.12
N VAL A 226 11.03 -14.83 6.33
CA VAL A 226 10.54 -16.15 5.91
C VAL A 226 10.67 -16.24 4.39
N ARG A 227 11.36 -17.27 3.90
CA ARG A 227 11.52 -17.56 2.48
C ARG A 227 10.88 -18.88 2.14
N ASP A 228 10.25 -18.94 0.98
CA ASP A 228 9.77 -20.19 0.40
C ASP A 228 10.11 -20.28 -1.08
N ASN A 229 10.17 -21.51 -1.57
CA ASN A 229 10.37 -21.84 -2.97
C ASN A 229 9.06 -22.29 -3.65
N GLY A 230 7.90 -21.89 -3.12
CA GLY A 230 6.59 -22.31 -3.57
C GLY A 230 6.16 -21.71 -4.91
N ILE A 231 4.85 -21.59 -5.12
CA ILE A 231 4.28 -21.17 -6.41
C ILE A 231 4.54 -19.69 -6.74
N GLY A 232 4.71 -18.84 -5.71
CA GLY A 232 4.86 -17.39 -5.85
C GLY A 232 3.60 -16.68 -6.37
N MET A 233 3.68 -15.35 -6.44
CA MET A 233 2.55 -14.47 -6.81
C MET A 233 2.86 -13.66 -8.07
N SER A 234 1.82 -13.47 -8.90
CA SER A 234 1.85 -12.51 -10.01
C SER A 234 1.45 -11.11 -9.49
N MET A 235 1.66 -10.07 -10.31
CA MET A 235 1.17 -8.72 -9.97
C MET A 235 -0.35 -8.70 -9.79
N ARG A 236 -1.09 -9.52 -10.56
CA ARG A 236 -2.55 -9.64 -10.45
C ARG A 236 -2.93 -10.33 -9.14
N THR A 237 -2.24 -11.40 -8.75
CA THR A 237 -2.42 -12.03 -7.42
C THR A 237 -2.22 -11.01 -6.29
N ILE A 238 -1.18 -10.17 -6.39
CA ILE A 238 -0.89 -9.14 -5.39
C ILE A 238 -2.01 -8.12 -5.31
N LYS A 239 -2.40 -7.50 -6.44
CA LYS A 239 -3.44 -6.46 -6.45
C LYS A 239 -4.81 -6.99 -6.02
N ASP A 240 -5.20 -8.17 -6.53
CA ASP A 240 -6.57 -8.66 -6.39
C ASP A 240 -6.80 -9.40 -5.06
N TYR A 241 -5.74 -9.92 -4.42
CA TYR A 241 -5.82 -10.73 -3.20
C TYR A 241 -4.89 -10.25 -2.07
N LEU A 242 -3.57 -10.10 -2.32
CA LEU A 242 -2.64 -9.73 -1.23
C LEU A 242 -2.89 -8.31 -0.70
N LEU A 243 -3.31 -7.38 -1.56
CA LEU A 243 -3.67 -6.00 -1.22
C LEU A 243 -5.18 -5.83 -0.99
N ASN A 244 -5.94 -6.91 -1.09
CA ASN A 244 -7.38 -6.89 -1.04
C ASN A 244 -7.88 -7.67 0.18
N PHE A 245 -8.14 -6.94 1.25
CA PHE A 245 -8.30 -7.55 2.57
C PHE A 245 -9.53 -8.47 2.62
N GLY A 246 -9.35 -9.67 3.15
CA GLY A 246 -10.44 -10.62 3.39
C GLY A 246 -10.84 -11.48 2.20
N LYS A 247 -10.07 -11.47 1.09
CA LYS A 247 -10.25 -12.43 -0.01
C LYS A 247 -9.21 -13.54 0.06
N SER A 248 -9.67 -14.80 0.05
CA SER A 248 -8.79 -15.96 -0.07
C SER A 248 -8.45 -16.23 -1.53
N PHE A 249 -7.16 -16.31 -1.86
CA PHE A 249 -6.69 -16.62 -3.21
C PHE A 249 -7.06 -18.03 -3.65
N TRP A 250 -6.83 -19.03 -2.81
CA TRP A 250 -6.93 -20.45 -3.18
C TRP A 250 -8.32 -20.90 -3.64
N ALA A 251 -9.38 -20.23 -3.17
CA ALA A 251 -10.77 -20.52 -3.55
C ALA A 251 -11.24 -19.71 -4.78
N SER A 252 -10.39 -18.86 -5.34
CA SER A 252 -10.79 -17.90 -6.37
C SER A 252 -10.71 -18.43 -7.80
N ASP A 253 -11.44 -17.80 -8.71
CA ASP A 253 -11.32 -18.10 -10.14
C ASP A 253 -9.95 -17.69 -10.71
N LEU A 254 -9.30 -16.67 -10.14
CA LEU A 254 -7.94 -16.31 -10.54
C LEU A 254 -6.95 -17.45 -10.23
N ALA A 255 -7.09 -18.12 -9.08
CA ALA A 255 -6.22 -19.25 -8.76
C ALA A 255 -6.39 -20.41 -9.75
N LYS A 256 -7.61 -20.64 -10.26
CA LYS A 256 -7.88 -21.64 -11.32
C LYS A 256 -7.32 -21.18 -12.67
N GLU A 257 -7.47 -19.90 -13.00
CA GLU A 257 -6.97 -19.30 -14.24
C GLU A 257 -5.43 -19.35 -14.30
N GLU A 258 -4.76 -18.93 -13.24
CA GLU A 258 -3.29 -18.92 -13.18
C GLU A 258 -2.68 -20.30 -12.96
N ASN A 259 -3.43 -21.25 -12.37
CA ASN A 259 -2.92 -22.57 -11.99
C ASN A 259 -3.94 -23.68 -12.33
N PRO A 260 -4.25 -23.91 -13.62
CA PRO A 260 -5.33 -24.81 -14.04
C PRO A 260 -5.16 -26.26 -13.57
N GLY A 261 -3.94 -26.75 -13.41
CA GLY A 261 -3.65 -28.09 -12.89
C GLY A 261 -4.00 -28.29 -11.41
N LEU A 262 -4.13 -27.20 -10.64
CA LEU A 262 -4.38 -27.24 -9.20
C LEU A 262 -5.84 -27.59 -8.87
N ALA A 263 -6.79 -27.17 -9.71
CA ALA A 263 -8.22 -27.42 -9.49
C ALA A 263 -8.56 -28.91 -9.54
N SER A 264 -7.87 -29.67 -10.39
CA SER A 264 -8.04 -31.13 -10.55
C SER A 264 -7.17 -31.96 -9.61
N SER A 265 -6.22 -31.36 -8.88
CA SER A 265 -5.22 -32.10 -8.11
C SER A 265 -5.65 -32.49 -6.70
N GLY A 266 -6.81 -32.01 -6.24
CA GLY A 266 -7.29 -32.23 -4.88
C GLY A 266 -6.58 -31.38 -3.82
N PHE A 267 -5.83 -30.35 -4.22
CA PHE A 267 -5.19 -29.39 -3.32
C PHE A 267 -6.20 -28.78 -2.33
N LYS A 268 -5.79 -28.73 -1.06
CA LYS A 268 -6.51 -28.04 0.02
C LYS A 268 -5.54 -27.15 0.78
N SER A 269 -5.83 -25.84 0.79
CA SER A 269 -5.10 -24.89 1.62
C SER A 269 -5.45 -25.09 3.09
N ILE A 270 -4.45 -24.97 3.95
CA ILE A 270 -4.66 -24.95 5.41
C ILE A 270 -5.19 -23.57 5.83
N GLY A 271 -4.70 -22.51 5.19
CA GLY A 271 -5.21 -21.15 5.37
C GLY A 271 -6.60 -20.99 4.74
N GLN A 272 -7.63 -20.75 5.56
CA GLN A 272 -9.02 -20.60 5.08
C GLN A 272 -9.47 -19.13 4.94
N PHE A 273 -8.94 -18.23 5.77
CA PHE A 273 -9.52 -16.90 5.95
C PHE A 273 -8.85 -15.78 5.14
N GLY A 274 -7.72 -16.04 4.47
CA GLY A 274 -7.02 -15.03 3.66
C GLY A 274 -6.52 -13.80 4.43
N ILE A 275 -6.46 -13.89 5.77
CA ILE A 275 -6.09 -12.78 6.67
C ILE A 275 -4.81 -13.04 7.46
N GLY A 276 -4.26 -14.26 7.41
CA GLY A 276 -3.07 -14.65 8.18
C GLY A 276 -1.83 -13.81 7.86
N PHE A 277 -1.66 -13.38 6.60
CA PHE A 277 -0.60 -12.45 6.20
C PHE A 277 -0.64 -11.14 7.01
N TYR A 278 -1.81 -10.57 7.27
CA TYR A 278 -1.91 -9.26 7.91
C TYR A 278 -1.59 -9.27 9.41
N SER A 279 -1.49 -10.44 10.04
CA SER A 279 -1.02 -10.57 11.41
C SER A 279 0.40 -10.00 11.60
N ILE A 280 1.22 -9.97 10.54
CA ILE A 280 2.56 -9.36 10.56
C ILE A 280 2.52 -7.90 11.01
N PHE A 281 1.48 -7.15 10.62
CA PHE A 281 1.40 -5.73 10.90
C PHE A 281 1.11 -5.43 12.38
N MET A 282 0.74 -6.44 13.17
CA MET A 282 0.63 -6.29 14.62
C MET A 282 2.00 -6.05 15.28
N ILE A 283 3.06 -6.60 14.69
CA ILE A 283 4.42 -6.58 15.24
C ILE A 283 5.41 -5.80 14.38
N ALA A 284 5.02 -5.38 13.16
CA ALA A 284 5.93 -4.80 12.19
C ALA A 284 5.93 -3.27 12.20
N SER A 285 7.11 -2.65 12.08
CA SER A 285 7.27 -1.25 11.70
C SER A 285 7.41 -1.09 10.18
N GLU A 286 7.92 -2.12 9.50
CA GLU A 286 8.11 -2.16 8.05
C GLU A 286 7.96 -3.61 7.57
N VAL A 287 7.32 -3.80 6.40
CA VAL A 287 7.17 -5.11 5.76
C VAL A 287 7.64 -5.01 4.32
N ILE A 288 8.44 -5.99 3.87
CA ILE A 288 8.84 -6.15 2.48
C ILE A 288 8.43 -7.56 2.03
N VAL A 289 7.71 -7.64 0.92
CA VAL A 289 7.38 -8.89 0.23
C VAL A 289 8.07 -8.86 -1.12
N GLU A 290 8.98 -9.79 -1.35
CA GLU A 290 9.59 -10.01 -2.67
C GLU A 290 9.02 -11.33 -3.20
N THR A 291 8.47 -11.32 -4.41
CA THR A 291 7.81 -12.51 -4.97
C THR A 291 8.00 -12.62 -6.48
N ARG A 292 8.04 -13.85 -6.97
CA ARG A 292 8.02 -14.20 -8.39
C ARG A 292 7.31 -15.54 -8.56
N LYS A 293 6.49 -15.69 -9.61
CA LYS A 293 5.94 -16.99 -9.99
C LYS A 293 7.07 -17.96 -10.36
N PHE A 294 6.96 -19.21 -9.91
CA PHE A 294 8.01 -20.21 -10.11
C PHE A 294 8.36 -20.48 -11.59
N ASN A 295 7.40 -20.26 -12.49
CA ASN A 295 7.50 -20.47 -13.93
C ASN A 295 7.80 -19.19 -14.73
N GLU A 296 8.08 -18.07 -14.06
CA GLU A 296 8.43 -16.80 -14.71
C GLU A 296 9.94 -16.48 -14.65
N SER A 297 10.40 -15.61 -15.54
CA SER A 297 11.80 -15.18 -15.60
C SER A 297 12.25 -14.39 -14.38
N LEU A 298 13.56 -14.37 -14.08
CA LEU A 298 14.12 -13.58 -12.97
C LEU A 298 13.86 -12.07 -13.08
N ASN A 299 13.48 -11.56 -14.25
CA ASN A 299 13.19 -10.15 -14.47
C ASN A 299 11.75 -9.76 -14.05
N SER A 300 10.92 -10.73 -13.62
CA SER A 300 9.56 -10.48 -13.18
C SER A 300 9.39 -10.43 -11.65
N ASN A 301 10.50 -10.33 -10.88
CA ASN A 301 10.35 -10.22 -9.43
C ASN A 301 9.66 -8.90 -9.06
N ILE A 302 8.66 -9.02 -8.21
CA ILE A 302 7.91 -7.90 -7.67
C ILE A 302 8.32 -7.72 -6.22
N LYS A 303 8.64 -6.48 -5.86
CA LYS A 303 8.85 -6.06 -4.48
C LYS A 303 7.68 -5.19 -4.07
N LEU A 304 7.01 -5.58 -3.01
CA LEU A 304 5.94 -4.84 -2.35
C LEU A 304 6.47 -4.40 -0.98
N ARG A 305 6.44 -3.09 -0.70
CA ARG A 305 6.96 -2.51 0.54
C ARG A 305 5.90 -1.71 1.26
N PHE A 306 5.77 -1.99 2.55
CA PHE A 306 4.94 -1.26 3.50
C PHE A 306 5.88 -0.52 4.47
N PRO A 307 6.20 0.76 4.21
CA PRO A 307 7.26 1.47 4.94
C PRO A 307 6.89 1.82 6.38
N ASN A 308 5.59 1.88 6.71
CA ASN A 308 5.09 2.33 8.01
C ASN A 308 4.07 1.34 8.62
N GLY A 309 4.37 0.05 8.61
CA GLY A 309 3.43 -0.99 9.03
C GLY A 309 2.22 -1.08 8.10
N LEU A 310 1.02 -1.32 8.66
CA LEU A 310 -0.19 -1.43 7.85
C LEU A 310 -0.53 -0.09 7.19
N CYS A 311 -0.34 0.02 5.88
CA CYS A 311 -0.71 1.20 5.09
C CYS A 311 -1.58 0.83 3.90
N LEU A 312 -2.50 1.74 3.54
CA LEU A 312 -3.37 1.59 2.37
C LEU A 312 -2.69 1.88 1.04
N ARG A 313 -1.43 2.31 1.06
CA ARG A 313 -0.72 2.81 -0.12
C ARG A 313 0.65 2.16 -0.25
N PRO A 314 0.78 0.84 -0.34
CA PRO A 314 2.11 0.23 -0.40
C PRO A 314 2.86 0.63 -1.67
N ILE A 315 4.19 0.51 -1.62
CA ILE A 315 5.08 0.75 -2.76
C ILE A 315 5.24 -0.55 -3.51
N VAL A 316 5.05 -0.53 -4.83
CA VAL A 316 5.41 -1.68 -5.69
C VAL A 316 6.59 -1.31 -6.57
N SER A 317 7.62 -2.14 -6.62
CA SER A 317 8.77 -1.98 -7.52
C SER A 317 9.15 -3.31 -8.17
N GLN A 318 9.90 -3.25 -9.26
CA GLN A 318 10.60 -4.43 -9.78
C GLN A 318 11.92 -4.57 -9.03
N CYS A 319 12.32 -5.79 -8.69
CA CYS A 319 13.60 -6.03 -8.05
C CYS A 319 14.44 -7.07 -8.81
N ASN A 320 15.75 -6.83 -8.84
CA ASN A 320 16.72 -7.84 -9.24
C ASN A 320 17.24 -8.46 -7.95
N GLY A 321 16.96 -9.73 -7.65
CA GLY A 321 17.55 -10.30 -6.44
C GLY A 321 16.95 -11.55 -5.81
N ILE A 322 15.84 -12.10 -6.32
CA ILE A 322 15.39 -13.40 -5.83
C ILE A 322 16.25 -14.48 -6.53
N SER A 323 16.92 -15.32 -5.73
CA SER A 323 17.62 -16.50 -6.26
C SER A 323 16.67 -17.37 -7.07
N MET A 324 17.15 -18.08 -8.10
CA MET A 324 16.30 -18.98 -8.92
C MET A 324 15.47 -19.95 -8.09
N ASN A 325 15.98 -20.37 -6.94
CA ASN A 325 15.36 -21.34 -6.05
C ASN A 325 14.45 -20.72 -4.98
N VAL A 326 14.17 -19.43 -5.04
CA VAL A 326 13.27 -18.74 -4.12
C VAL A 326 12.12 -18.13 -4.92
N SER A 327 10.91 -18.25 -4.40
CA SER A 327 9.70 -17.74 -5.03
C SER A 327 9.13 -16.57 -4.24
N THR A 328 9.09 -16.67 -2.90
CA THR A 328 8.59 -15.61 -2.04
C THR A 328 9.55 -15.38 -0.87
N ILE A 329 9.76 -14.11 -0.52
CA ILE A 329 10.49 -13.66 0.66
C ILE A 329 9.61 -12.64 1.37
N ILE A 330 9.30 -12.88 2.64
CA ILE A 330 8.61 -11.92 3.50
C ILE A 330 9.61 -11.49 4.57
N LYS A 331 9.94 -10.19 4.59
CA LYS A 331 10.80 -9.54 5.59
C LYS A 331 9.93 -8.66 6.47
N VAL A 332 10.01 -8.87 7.78
CA VAL A 332 9.23 -8.16 8.80
C VAL A 332 10.19 -7.46 9.73
N CYS A 333 10.29 -6.14 9.65
CA CYS A 333 11.04 -5.33 10.61
C CYS A 333 10.21 -5.22 11.89
N ILE A 334 10.70 -5.79 12.98
CA ILE A 334 10.01 -5.79 14.26
C ILE A 334 9.94 -4.37 14.82
N ASN A 335 8.74 -3.96 15.25
CA ASN A 335 8.52 -2.69 15.92
C ASN A 335 8.83 -2.83 17.42
N PRO A 336 9.90 -2.22 17.94
CA PRO A 336 10.31 -2.35 19.34
C PRO A 336 9.28 -1.73 20.31
N LYS A 337 8.39 -0.86 19.83
CA LYS A 337 7.29 -0.32 20.64
C LYS A 337 6.19 -1.36 20.90
N GLU A 338 6.08 -2.35 20.01
CA GLU A 338 5.01 -3.36 20.04
C GLU A 338 5.48 -4.68 20.62
N VAL A 339 6.70 -5.08 20.28
CA VAL A 339 7.31 -6.33 20.74
C VAL A 339 8.79 -6.10 21.02
N ILE A 340 9.21 -6.38 22.26
CA ILE A 340 10.63 -6.49 22.61
C ILE A 340 11.01 -7.96 22.53
N TRP A 341 11.63 -8.36 21.42
CA TRP A 341 11.97 -9.76 21.17
C TRP A 341 13.47 -10.02 21.38
N LYS A 342 13.77 -10.81 22.41
CA LYS A 342 15.14 -11.23 22.78
C LYS A 342 15.41 -12.68 22.41
N ASP A 343 14.96 -13.11 21.23
CA ASP A 343 15.09 -14.51 20.75
C ASP A 343 14.47 -15.55 21.70
N THR A 344 13.56 -15.10 22.56
CA THR A 344 12.81 -15.92 23.50
C THR A 344 11.35 -15.52 23.47
N VAL A 345 10.47 -16.49 23.67
CA VAL A 345 9.03 -16.28 23.76
C VAL A 345 8.58 -16.57 25.20
N LYS A 346 7.77 -15.68 25.75
CA LYS A 346 7.17 -15.85 27.08
C LYS A 346 6.03 -16.85 26.99
N MET A 347 6.17 -17.97 27.68
CA MET A 347 5.15 -19.01 27.82
C MET A 347 4.39 -18.84 29.14
N ASN A 348 3.06 -18.80 29.04
CA ASN A 348 2.17 -18.79 30.19
C ASN A 348 1.58 -20.20 30.35
N PRO A 349 2.09 -21.02 31.27
CA PRO A 349 1.48 -22.31 31.57
C PRO A 349 0.10 -22.03 32.19
N GLY A 350 -0.98 -22.47 31.55
CA GLY A 350 -2.36 -22.23 31.99
C GLY A 350 -2.75 -22.91 33.32
N MET A 351 -1.78 -23.28 34.15
CA MET A 351 -1.94 -23.88 35.45
C MET A 351 -1.80 -22.83 36.55
N LEU A 352 -2.76 -22.81 37.47
CA LEU A 352 -2.73 -21.94 38.65
C LEU A 352 -1.45 -22.15 39.46
N GLY A 353 -0.75 -21.05 39.77
CA GLY A 353 0.45 -21.03 40.61
C GLY A 353 1.78 -21.18 39.88
N ILE A 354 1.79 -21.49 38.57
CA ILE A 354 3.02 -21.57 37.79
C ILE A 354 3.32 -20.20 37.16
N LYS A 355 4.54 -19.69 37.39
CA LYS A 355 5.00 -18.43 36.79
C LYS A 355 5.27 -18.60 35.31
N ALA A 356 5.09 -17.52 34.54
CA ALA A 356 5.52 -17.47 33.16
C ALA A 356 7.04 -17.73 33.05
N PHE A 357 7.45 -18.44 32.00
CA PHE A 357 8.85 -18.74 31.72
C PHE A 357 9.18 -18.39 30.27
N TYR A 358 10.46 -18.25 29.95
CA TYR A 358 10.92 -17.89 28.62
C TYR A 358 11.52 -19.11 27.93
N VAL A 359 11.08 -19.36 26.69
CA VAL A 359 11.56 -20.47 25.86
C VAL A 359 12.33 -19.91 24.67
N PRO A 360 13.50 -20.48 24.31
CA PRO A 360 14.21 -20.09 23.11
C PRO A 360 13.31 -20.19 21.87
N PHE A 361 13.36 -19.18 20.99
CA PHE A 361 12.48 -19.14 19.84
C PHE A 361 12.63 -20.37 18.92
N LYS A 362 13.85 -20.90 18.77
CA LYS A 362 14.09 -22.15 18.01
C LYS A 362 13.24 -23.33 18.48
N ASP A 363 12.98 -23.44 19.79
CA ASP A 363 12.23 -24.55 20.38
C ASP A 363 10.72 -24.33 20.16
N VAL A 364 10.30 -23.07 20.20
CA VAL A 364 8.93 -22.67 19.82
C VAL A 364 8.68 -22.93 18.35
N LEU A 365 9.65 -22.60 17.48
CA LEU A 365 9.58 -22.85 16.06
C LEU A 365 9.47 -24.35 15.78
N ALA A 366 10.31 -25.18 16.42
CA ALA A 366 10.23 -26.64 16.31
C ALA A 366 8.86 -27.18 16.73
N ASN A 367 8.22 -26.59 17.73
CA ASN A 367 6.86 -26.95 18.13
C ASN A 367 5.81 -26.52 17.10
N ILE A 368 5.92 -25.31 16.54
CA ILE A 368 5.01 -24.79 15.51
C ILE A 368 5.07 -25.64 14.24
N THR A 369 6.26 -26.13 13.89
CA THR A 369 6.50 -26.92 12.67
C THR A 369 6.28 -28.42 12.88
N ALA A 370 5.91 -28.85 14.08
CA ALA A 370 5.67 -30.27 14.36
C ALA A 370 4.50 -30.80 13.51
N GLY A 371 4.78 -31.83 12.70
CA GLY A 371 3.79 -32.43 11.80
C GLY A 371 3.57 -31.67 10.49
N LEU A 372 4.40 -30.67 10.16
CA LEU A 372 4.38 -30.03 8.85
C LEU A 372 4.94 -30.99 7.78
N ASP A 373 4.37 -30.96 6.58
CA ASP A 373 4.72 -31.81 5.43
C ASP A 373 5.75 -31.17 4.48
N VAL A 374 6.47 -30.17 5.00
CA VAL A 374 7.50 -29.40 4.31
C VAL A 374 8.62 -29.11 5.31
N ASP A 375 9.87 -29.24 4.87
CA ASP A 375 11.03 -28.98 5.70
C ASP A 375 11.18 -27.48 6.00
N VAL A 376 11.42 -27.17 7.28
CA VAL A 376 11.66 -25.82 7.77
C VAL A 376 13.08 -25.72 8.33
N TYR A 377 13.86 -24.79 7.78
CA TYR A 377 15.22 -24.52 8.18
C TYR A 377 15.26 -23.21 8.95
N TYR A 378 16.01 -23.17 10.05
CA TYR A 378 16.16 -21.98 10.89
C TYR A 378 17.62 -21.57 10.98
N ASN A 379 17.91 -20.32 10.67
CA ASN A 379 19.25 -19.74 10.81
C ASN A 379 19.18 -18.36 11.46
N ARG A 380 20.21 -18.03 12.25
CA ARG A 380 20.40 -16.69 12.79
C ARG A 380 21.62 -16.06 12.14
N LEU A 381 21.44 -14.88 11.57
CA LEU A 381 22.51 -14.12 10.93
C LEU A 381 22.85 -12.95 11.86
N TYR A 382 24.06 -12.97 12.42
CA TYR A 382 24.66 -11.80 13.04
C TYR A 382 25.50 -11.13 11.96
N ILE A 383 25.11 -9.93 11.54
CA ILE A 383 25.93 -9.08 10.68
C ILE A 383 26.52 -8.03 11.60
N ASP A 384 27.78 -8.23 11.99
CA ASP A 384 28.58 -7.26 12.76
C ASP A 384 28.86 -5.98 11.95
#